data_AF-A0A4Q3Z0N6-F1
#
_entry.id   AF-A0A4Q3Z0N6-F1
#
_cell.length_a   1.000
_cell.length_b   1.000
_cell.length_c   1.000
_cell.angle_alpha   90.00
_cell.angle_beta   90.00
_cell.angle_gamma   90.00
#
_symmetry.space_group_name_H-M   'P 1'
#
loop_
_entity.id
_entity.type
_entity.pdbx_description
1 polymer ?
#
loop_
_entity_poly.entity_id
_entity_poly.type
_entity_poly.pdbx_seq_one_letter_code
_entity_poly.pdbx_strand_id
1 'polypeptide(L)'
;MTDTPPIPNNSRPANQRGAARLAAVQALYQMDVGRQTLEDTLAQFSAFHLGRELEGEQYLPADADFFGQIVRGVTKNQLEIDPAIDTALADDWPMERIDSTLRAIRRAAAFELLRRRDIPARVVIT
;
A
#
# COMPACT_ATOMS: atom_id res chain seq x y z
N MET A 1 -27.35 24.61 -26.27
CA MET A 1 -26.19 25.02 -25.47
C MET A 1 -26.51 24.69 -24.02
N THR A 2 -26.19 23.49 -23.57
CA THR A 2 -26.32 23.08 -22.16
C THR A 2 -24.90 22.98 -21.61
N ASP A 3 -24.42 24.07 -21.02
CA ASP A 3 -23.19 24.09 -20.24
C ASP A 3 -23.45 23.33 -18.94
N THR A 4 -23.03 22.07 -18.90
CA THR A 4 -22.90 21.34 -17.63
C THR A 4 -21.70 21.90 -16.89
N PRO A 5 -21.86 22.42 -15.66
CA PRO A 5 -20.72 22.92 -14.90
C PRO A 5 -19.75 21.76 -14.59
N PRO A 6 -18.43 22.00 -14.63
CA PRO A 6 -17.45 20.97 -14.37
C PRO A 6 -17.61 20.46 -12.93
N ILE A 7 -17.72 19.14 -12.78
CA ILE A 7 -17.80 18.49 -11.47
C ILE A 7 -16.47 18.78 -10.75
N PRO A 8 -16.49 19.38 -9.54
CA PRO A 8 -15.25 19.66 -8.83
C PRO A 8 -14.54 18.34 -8.50
N ASN A 9 -13.36 18.13 -9.07
CA ASN A 9 -12.48 17.01 -8.73
C ASN A 9 -11.98 17.18 -7.29
N ASN A 10 -12.76 16.68 -6.32
CA ASN A 10 -12.48 16.75 -4.89
C ASN A 10 -11.64 15.54 -4.42
N SER A 11 -10.64 15.15 -5.20
CA SER A 11 -9.64 14.18 -4.76
C SER A 11 -8.68 14.86 -3.78
N ARG A 12 -9.06 14.92 -2.49
CA ARG A 12 -8.15 15.41 -1.45
C ARG A 12 -6.94 14.46 -1.36
N PRO A 13 -5.71 14.96 -1.15
CA PRO A 13 -4.50 14.13 -1.02
C PRO A 13 -4.60 13.02 0.05
N ALA A 14 -5.45 13.23 1.06
CA ALA A 14 -5.75 12.21 2.08
C ALA A 14 -6.49 10.98 1.53
N ASN A 15 -7.40 11.17 0.55
CA ASN A 15 -8.12 10.08 -0.11
C ASN A 15 -7.19 9.31 -1.07
N GLN A 16 -6.24 10.03 -1.67
CA GLN A 16 -5.23 9.53 -2.61
C GLN A 16 -4.22 8.57 -1.94
N ARG A 17 -3.62 8.98 -0.81
CA ARG A 17 -2.73 8.12 -0.02
C ARG A 17 -3.44 6.88 0.57
N GLY A 18 -4.72 7.00 0.89
CA GLY A 18 -5.53 5.86 1.33
C GLY A 18 -5.64 4.77 0.25
N ALA A 19 -5.87 5.19 -1.00
CA ALA A 19 -5.96 4.27 -2.13
C ALA A 19 -4.61 3.60 -2.44
N ALA A 20 -3.51 4.35 -2.38
CA ALA A 20 -2.15 3.79 -2.53
C ALA A 20 -1.80 2.76 -1.44
N ARG A 21 -2.20 3.00 -0.17
CA ARG A 21 -2.03 2.02 0.91
C ARG A 21 -2.83 0.74 0.67
N LEU A 22 -4.09 0.88 0.23
CA LEU A 22 -4.93 -0.27 -0.09
C LEU A 22 -4.28 -1.12 -1.20
N ALA A 23 -3.80 -0.48 -2.27
CA ALA A 23 -3.09 -1.16 -3.33
C ALA A 23 -1.81 -1.85 -2.82
N ALA A 24 -1.05 -1.20 -1.94
CA ALA A 24 0.16 -1.78 -1.37
C ALA A 24 -0.14 -3.04 -0.54
N VAL A 25 -1.21 -3.03 0.26
CA VAL A 25 -1.67 -4.22 1.00
C VAL A 25 -2.05 -5.36 0.06
N GLN A 26 -2.77 -5.06 -1.03
CA GLN A 26 -3.15 -6.06 -2.03
C GLN A 26 -1.92 -6.68 -2.72
N ALA A 27 -0.94 -5.84 -3.09
CA ALA A 27 0.33 -6.27 -3.67
C ALA A 27 1.11 -7.17 -2.71
N LEU A 28 1.27 -6.75 -1.44
CA LEU A 28 1.97 -7.55 -0.43
C LEU A 28 1.28 -8.89 -0.15
N TYR A 29 -0.05 -8.91 -0.14
CA TYR A 29 -0.83 -10.15 -0.04
C TYR A 29 -0.57 -11.08 -1.24
N GLN A 30 -0.59 -10.54 -2.47
CA GLN A 30 -0.32 -11.31 -3.69
C GLN A 30 1.10 -11.89 -3.69
N MET A 31 2.10 -11.14 -3.22
CA MET A 31 3.47 -11.62 -3.07
C MET A 31 3.56 -12.75 -2.03
N ASP A 32 2.88 -12.61 -0.89
CA ASP A 32 2.88 -13.59 0.21
C ASP A 32 2.19 -14.91 -0.19
N VAL A 33 1.03 -14.83 -0.86
CA VAL A 33 0.22 -16.02 -1.23
C VAL A 33 0.64 -16.60 -2.58
N GLY A 34 0.85 -15.74 -3.58
CA GLY A 34 1.13 -16.13 -4.97
C GLY A 34 2.60 -16.35 -5.28
N ARG A 35 3.51 -16.08 -4.33
CA ARG A 35 4.98 -16.09 -4.53
C ARG A 35 5.42 -15.26 -5.74
N GLN A 36 4.68 -14.21 -6.04
CA GLN A 36 5.01 -13.27 -7.11
C GLN A 36 6.22 -12.43 -6.70
N THR A 37 7.09 -12.13 -7.66
CA THR A 37 8.25 -11.28 -7.40
C THR A 37 7.82 -9.82 -7.23
N LEU A 38 8.66 -9.04 -6.55
CA LEU A 38 8.44 -7.59 -6.40
C LEU A 38 8.31 -6.92 -7.78
N GLU A 39 9.19 -7.30 -8.71
CA GLU A 39 9.25 -6.79 -10.06
C GLU A 39 7.95 -7.07 -10.83
N ASP A 40 7.47 -8.31 -10.78
CA ASP A 40 6.22 -8.70 -11.45
C ASP A 40 5.01 -7.96 -10.87
N THR A 41 4.94 -7.83 -9.54
CA THR A 41 3.85 -7.11 -8.86
C THR A 41 3.82 -5.64 -9.25
N LEU A 42 4.99 -4.98 -9.32
CA LEU A 42 5.11 -3.59 -9.73
C LEU A 42 4.78 -3.39 -11.23
N ALA A 43 5.20 -4.34 -12.08
CA ALA A 43 4.88 -4.32 -13.51
C ALA A 43 3.39 -4.50 -13.75
N GLN A 44 2.75 -5.44 -13.05
CA GLN A 44 1.30 -5.67 -13.13
C GLN A 44 0.51 -4.45 -12.66
N PHE A 45 0.93 -3.83 -11.55
CA PHE A 45 0.35 -2.57 -11.10
C PHE A 45 0.46 -1.51 -12.20
N SER A 46 1.67 -1.28 -12.74
CA SER A 46 1.90 -0.28 -13.78
C SER A 46 1.04 -0.54 -15.04
N ALA A 47 0.91 -1.79 -15.46
CA ALA A 47 0.08 -2.19 -16.60
C ALA A 47 -1.42 -1.96 -16.35
N PHE A 48 -1.91 -2.31 -15.16
CA PHE A 48 -3.29 -2.07 -14.77
C PHE A 48 -3.62 -0.58 -14.70
N HIS A 49 -2.66 0.24 -14.25
CA HIS A 49 -2.81 1.69 -14.20
C HIS A 49 -2.81 2.33 -15.59
N LEU A 50 -1.93 1.89 -16.48
CA LEU A 50 -1.94 2.34 -17.89
C LEU A 50 -3.29 2.02 -18.56
N GLY A 51 -3.90 0.88 -18.23
CA GLY A 51 -5.25 0.53 -18.71
C GLY A 51 -6.34 1.46 -18.18
N ARG A 52 -6.23 1.93 -16.94
CA ARG A 52 -7.18 2.87 -16.32
C ARG A 52 -7.02 4.32 -16.76
N GLU A 53 -5.81 4.74 -17.12
CA GLU A 53 -5.60 6.03 -17.80
C GLU A 53 -6.38 6.12 -19.11
N LEU A 54 -6.57 4.99 -19.80
CA LEU A 54 -7.37 4.90 -21.03
C LEU A 54 -8.89 4.91 -20.76
N GLU A 55 -9.33 4.49 -19.57
CA GLU A 55 -10.76 4.43 -19.16
C GLU A 55 -11.25 5.69 -18.40
N GLY A 56 -10.43 6.73 -18.26
CA GLY A 56 -10.86 8.07 -17.84
C GLY A 56 -10.73 8.40 -16.34
N GLU A 57 -10.32 7.47 -15.50
CA GLU A 57 -9.98 7.70 -14.08
C GLU A 57 -8.45 7.63 -13.92
N GLN A 58 -7.78 8.78 -14.11
CA GLN A 58 -6.32 8.86 -13.99
C GLN A 58 -5.88 8.81 -12.52
N TYR A 59 -5.09 7.80 -12.18
CA TYR A 59 -4.37 7.78 -10.90
C TYR A 59 -3.33 8.89 -10.90
N LEU A 60 -3.21 9.67 -9.82
CA LEU A 60 -2.18 10.71 -9.77
C LEU A 60 -0.79 10.07 -9.63
N PRO A 61 0.24 10.60 -10.31
CA PRO A 61 1.62 10.08 -10.23
C PRO A 61 2.13 9.92 -8.79
N ALA A 62 1.74 10.81 -7.89
CA ALA A 62 2.11 10.78 -6.48
C ALA A 62 1.61 9.52 -5.73
N ASP A 63 0.50 8.92 -6.17
CA ASP A 63 -0.06 7.72 -5.55
C ASP A 63 0.68 6.46 -5.98
N ALA A 64 1.05 6.38 -7.26
CA ALA A 64 1.89 5.32 -7.79
C ALA A 64 3.28 5.33 -7.13
N ASP A 65 3.85 6.53 -6.92
CA ASP A 65 5.11 6.69 -6.20
C ASP A 65 4.98 6.24 -4.74
N PHE A 66 3.91 6.62 -4.05
CA PHE A 66 3.73 6.25 -2.65
C PHE A 66 3.47 4.74 -2.47
N PHE A 67 2.66 4.14 -3.35
CA PHE A 67 2.49 2.70 -3.45
C PHE A 67 3.85 1.99 -3.61
N GLY A 68 4.64 2.42 -4.61
CA GLY A 68 5.94 1.82 -4.90
C GLY A 68 6.91 1.94 -3.73
N GLN A 69 6.87 3.06 -3.00
CA GLN A 69 7.67 3.26 -1.78
C GLN A 69 7.30 2.25 -0.69
N ILE A 70 6.00 1.97 -0.47
CA ILE A 70 5.57 0.99 0.54
C ILE A 70 5.99 -0.42 0.13
N VAL A 71 5.65 -0.87 -1.07
CA VAL A 71 5.90 -2.27 -1.47
C VAL A 71 7.41 -2.58 -1.50
N ARG A 72 8.20 -1.74 -2.18
CA ARG A 72 9.67 -1.90 -2.20
C ARG A 72 10.28 -1.75 -0.81
N GLY A 73 9.73 -0.83 -0.01
CA GLY A 73 10.15 -0.55 1.35
C GLY A 73 9.97 -1.76 2.27
N VAL A 74 8.81 -2.40 2.23
CA VAL A 74 8.53 -3.62 2.99
C VAL A 74 9.47 -4.74 2.55
N THR A 75 9.56 -5.03 1.25
CA THR A 75 10.44 -6.11 0.75
C THR A 75 11.90 -5.90 1.15
N LYS A 76 12.41 -4.66 1.04
CA LYS A 76 13.79 -4.34 1.40
C LYS A 76 14.07 -4.46 2.90
N ASN A 77 13.10 -4.15 3.76
CA ASN A 77 13.29 -4.07 5.21
C ASN A 77 12.63 -5.23 5.96
N GLN A 78 12.27 -6.32 5.26
CA GLN A 78 11.47 -7.40 5.83
C GLN A 78 12.13 -8.04 7.07
N LEU A 79 13.45 -8.19 7.07
CA LEU A 79 14.22 -8.73 8.22
C LEU A 79 14.21 -7.84 9.47
N GLU A 80 13.83 -6.56 9.35
CA GLU A 80 13.63 -5.66 10.48
C GLU A 80 12.15 -5.53 10.85
N ILE A 81 11.28 -5.50 9.84
CA ILE A 81 9.83 -5.33 10.00
C ILE A 81 9.19 -6.54 10.66
N ASP A 82 9.47 -7.75 10.19
CA ASP A 82 8.79 -8.96 10.67
C ASP A 82 9.09 -9.22 12.17
N PRO A 83 10.34 -9.12 12.67
CA PRO A 83 10.60 -9.21 14.11
C PRO A 83 9.97 -8.07 14.92
N ALA A 84 9.95 -6.84 14.41
CA ALA A 84 9.31 -5.72 15.10
C ALA A 84 7.80 -5.93 15.25
N ILE A 85 7.14 -6.54 14.26
CA ILE A 85 5.75 -6.95 14.36
C ILE A 85 5.60 -8.07 15.39
N ASP A 86 6.41 -9.13 15.28
CA ASP A 86 6.31 -10.33 16.12
C ASP A 86 6.45 -9.99 17.62
N THR A 87 7.42 -9.13 17.98
CA THR A 87 7.60 -8.64 19.36
C THR A 87 6.44 -7.80 19.90
N ALA A 88 5.56 -7.29 19.04
CA ALA A 88 4.38 -6.52 19.43
C ALA A 88 3.10 -7.39 19.50
N LEU A 89 3.18 -8.67 19.13
CA LEU A 89 2.07 -9.62 19.24
C LEU A 89 2.05 -10.25 20.64
N ALA A 90 0.93 -10.88 20.97
CA ALA A 90 0.87 -11.71 22.17
C ALA A 90 1.73 -12.97 21.99
N ASP A 91 2.34 -13.45 23.07
CA ASP A 91 3.29 -14.59 23.05
C ASP A 91 2.71 -15.86 22.40
N ASP A 92 1.40 -16.06 22.48
CA ASP A 92 0.70 -17.21 21.89
C ASP A 92 0.32 -17.00 20.42
N TRP A 93 0.58 -15.83 19.83
CA TRP A 93 0.19 -15.46 18.48
C TRP A 93 1.37 -15.02 17.60
N PRO A 94 2.30 -15.92 17.26
CA PRO A 94 3.42 -15.60 16.38
C PRO A 94 2.95 -15.18 14.99
N MET A 95 3.81 -14.46 14.27
CA MET A 95 3.56 -13.93 12.94
C MET A 95 3.00 -14.98 11.96
N GLU A 96 3.45 -16.23 12.04
CA GLU A 96 3.00 -17.34 11.18
C GLU A 96 1.52 -17.70 11.37
N ARG A 97 0.94 -17.45 12.56
CA ARG A 97 -0.48 -17.70 12.87
C ARG A 97 -1.41 -16.59 12.41
N ILE A 98 -0.87 -15.46 11.97
CA ILE A 98 -1.67 -14.34 11.43
C ILE A 98 -2.04 -14.66 9.98
N ASP A 99 -3.29 -14.42 9.57
CA ASP A 99 -3.69 -14.58 8.17
C ASP A 99 -2.91 -13.64 7.23
N SER A 100 -2.75 -14.05 5.98
CA SER A 100 -1.92 -13.31 5.00
C SER A 100 -2.40 -11.87 4.76
N THR A 101 -3.70 -11.60 4.87
CA THR A 101 -4.22 -10.23 4.70
C THR A 101 -3.76 -9.35 5.85
N LEU A 102 -3.93 -9.84 7.08
CA LEU A 102 -3.53 -9.09 8.26
C LEU A 102 -2.01 -8.96 8.39
N ARG A 103 -1.23 -9.96 7.96
CA ARG A 103 0.23 -9.83 7.82
C ARG A 103 0.60 -8.73 6.82
N ALA A 104 -0.05 -8.67 5.66
CA ALA A 104 0.21 -7.63 4.66
C ALA A 104 -0.11 -6.23 5.21
N ILE A 105 -1.25 -6.06 5.90
CA ILE A 105 -1.62 -4.81 6.58
C ILE A 105 -0.57 -4.41 7.61
N ARG A 106 -0.18 -5.33 8.49
CA ARG A 106 0.81 -5.06 9.54
C ARG A 106 2.17 -4.70 8.97
N ARG A 107 2.63 -5.39 7.92
CA ARG A 107 3.89 -5.08 7.23
C ARG A 107 3.87 -3.68 6.61
N ALA A 108 2.80 -3.31 5.92
CA ALA A 108 2.65 -1.97 5.35
C ALA A 108 2.65 -0.88 6.44
N ALA A 109 1.86 -1.07 7.50
CA ALA A 109 1.78 -0.12 8.61
C ALA A 109 3.11 0.00 9.36
N ALA A 110 3.76 -1.12 9.68
CA ALA A 110 5.05 -1.15 10.36
C ALA A 110 6.14 -0.46 9.53
N PHE A 111 6.17 -0.66 8.21
CA PHE A 111 7.08 0.08 7.34
C PHE A 111 6.87 1.59 7.45
N GLU A 112 5.63 2.07 7.37
CA GLU A 112 5.36 3.51 7.52
C GLU A 112 5.77 4.01 8.90
N LEU A 113 5.43 3.32 9.98
CA LEU A 113 5.80 3.72 11.34
C LEU A 113 7.31 3.77 11.55
N LEU A 114 8.07 2.82 11.00
CA LEU A 114 9.51 2.72 11.20
C LEU A 114 10.32 3.63 10.25
N ARG A 115 9.84 3.83 9.01
CA ARG A 115 10.61 4.47 7.94
C ARG A 115 10.02 5.80 7.45
N ARG A 116 8.75 6.11 7.74
CA ARG A 116 8.06 7.33 7.30
C ARG A 116 7.72 8.26 8.47
N ARG A 117 8.77 8.83 9.06
CA ARG A 117 8.65 9.82 10.16
C ARG A 117 7.90 11.10 9.76
N ASP A 118 7.75 11.34 8.46
CA ASP A 118 6.93 12.42 7.89
C ASP A 118 5.42 12.16 8.01
N ILE A 119 5.00 10.94 8.34
CA ILE A 119 3.60 10.55 8.46
C ILE A 119 3.26 10.37 9.95
N PRO A 120 2.32 11.14 10.51
CA PRO A 120 1.93 10.97 11.91
C PRO A 120 1.37 9.57 12.17
N ALA A 121 1.75 8.93 13.27
CA ALA A 121 1.31 7.57 13.62
C ALA A 121 -0.22 7.40 13.58
N ARG A 122 -0.98 8.42 14.03
CA ARG A 122 -2.44 8.41 13.95
C ARG A 122 -2.99 8.21 12.53
N VAL A 123 -2.30 8.71 11.51
CA VAL A 123 -2.71 8.59 10.10
C VAL A 123 -2.44 7.17 9.56
N VAL A 124 -1.46 6.48 10.12
CA VAL A 124 -1.13 5.10 9.73
C VAL A 124 -2.10 4.10 10.39
N ILE A 125 -2.56 4.39 11.61
CA ILE A 125 -3.35 3.48 12.44
C ILE A 125 -4.87 3.63 12.25
N THR A 126 -5.35 4.83 11.89
CA THR A 126 -6.79 5.15 11.80
C THR A 126 -7.31 5.01 10.38
#